data_AF-A0A9X3XDC5-F1
#
_entry.id   AF-A0A9X3XDC5-F1
#
_cell.length_a   1.000
_cell.length_b   1.000
_cell.length_c   1.000
_cell.angle_alpha   90.00
_cell.angle_beta   90.00
_cell.angle_gamma   90.00
#
_symmetry.space_group_name_H-M   'P 1'
#
loop_
_entity.id
_entity.type
_entity.pdbx_description
1 polymer ?
#
loop_
_entity_poly.entity_id
_entity_poly.type
_entity_poly.pdbx_seq_one_letter_code
_entity_poly.pdbx_strand_id
1 'polypeptide(L)'
;MRARPWGILYLAASPLVVPPCPTDLPGFRDWHVRTTHAFFASDLEGEILDDIGATLRRCKRQLEALPTARTCMSNFSSFFEAVTQDKQMNGHKMGASIPDEQYFSEMPYPEMLELPAELKDQPFLRWLDKNDDASLTSALQYIDGINKTISDPRLEWIAFIYTSQHLPTPDGTRSLGRFFVYVPRKDFDQYIQFGLQQDPAGELPKGVSVVAVQKTEAGTGMTLKTPRARLKDFWRKRDGGRIEIGTRLDETGIAENCYACHKQATLPITPDPLQFDETRFGEKLRAVNARMASHGAIDLDGFTRSDYGPPMGPRTSPLRTPEFLAACSAGLVEPERLARLGEAMQCAHCHDGLLRGELNYPSGIRLQPQGGTLVSFYVVNHQKMPLGVTDLSVSERKALVKCLNDEYYRGFGEQPGLLEAWMLEEECWRASQ
;
A
#
# COMPACT_ATOMS: atom_id res chain seq x y z
N MET A 1 -21.84 -40.45 34.16
CA MET A 1 -22.35 -39.88 32.90
C MET A 1 -21.27 -40.03 31.85
N ARG A 2 -21.59 -40.69 30.72
CA ARG A 2 -20.63 -41.05 29.66
C ARG A 2 -20.50 -39.89 28.66
N ALA A 3 -19.26 -39.51 28.33
CA ALA A 3 -18.96 -38.56 27.26
C ALA A 3 -19.23 -39.20 25.89
N ARG A 4 -19.84 -38.46 24.96
CA ARG A 4 -20.02 -38.85 23.55
C ARG A 4 -18.88 -38.28 22.69
N PRO A 5 -18.32 -39.06 21.74
CA PRO A 5 -17.35 -38.55 20.78
C PRO A 5 -18.06 -37.82 19.65
N TRP A 6 -17.59 -36.62 19.30
CA TRP A 6 -17.98 -35.92 18.08
C TRP A 6 -17.18 -36.51 16.91
N GLY A 7 -17.85 -37.28 16.05
CA GLY A 7 -17.31 -37.68 14.76
C GLY A 7 -17.46 -36.53 13.76
N ILE A 8 -16.33 -36.07 13.21
CA ILE A 8 -16.31 -35.12 12.10
C ILE A 8 -16.64 -35.91 10.82
N LEU A 9 -17.84 -35.70 10.27
CA LEU A 9 -18.20 -36.16 8.93
C LEU A 9 -17.56 -35.23 7.90
N TYR A 10 -16.61 -35.73 7.13
CA TYR A 10 -16.18 -35.09 5.89
C TYR A 10 -17.28 -35.30 4.84
N LEU A 11 -18.11 -34.27 4.61
CA LEU A 11 -18.98 -34.21 3.43
C LEU A 11 -18.12 -33.94 2.20
N ALA A 12 -18.11 -34.88 1.26
CA ALA A 12 -17.50 -34.68 -0.05
C ALA A 12 -18.23 -33.54 -0.77
N ALA A 13 -17.51 -32.47 -1.12
CA ALA A 13 -18.05 -31.38 -1.92
C ALA A 13 -18.49 -31.93 -3.29
N SER A 14 -19.78 -31.85 -3.58
CA SER A 14 -20.28 -32.10 -4.93
C SER A 14 -19.68 -31.06 -5.89
N PRO A 15 -19.38 -31.40 -7.16
CA PRO A 15 -18.87 -30.43 -8.11
C PRO A 15 -19.86 -29.27 -8.22
N LEU A 16 -19.39 -28.07 -7.86
CA LEU A 16 -20.19 -26.84 -7.91
C LEU A 16 -20.71 -26.65 -9.33
N VAL A 17 -22.02 -26.78 -9.52
CA VAL A 17 -22.67 -26.44 -10.78
C VAL A 17 -22.44 -24.96 -11.02
N VAL A 18 -21.62 -24.63 -12.02
CA VAL A 18 -21.32 -23.25 -12.37
C VAL A 18 -22.61 -22.60 -12.89
N PRO A 19 -23.14 -21.55 -12.24
CA PRO A 19 -24.39 -20.93 -12.67
C PRO A 19 -24.22 -20.26 -14.05
N PRO A 20 -25.27 -20.27 -14.89
CA PRO A 20 -25.23 -19.60 -16.20
C PRO A 20 -25.07 -18.09 -16.03
N CYS A 21 -24.44 -17.44 -17.02
CA CYS A 21 -24.30 -15.98 -17.04
C CYS A 21 -25.68 -15.32 -17.23
N PRO A 22 -25.97 -14.23 -16.50
CA PRO A 22 -27.16 -13.43 -16.77
C PRO A 22 -27.14 -12.91 -18.23
N THR A 23 -28.33 -12.81 -18.83
CA THR A 23 -28.50 -12.38 -20.23
C THR A 23 -29.33 -11.10 -20.37
N ASP A 24 -29.79 -10.53 -19.26
CA ASP A 24 -30.60 -9.32 -19.21
C ASP A 24 -30.21 -8.43 -18.01
N LEU A 25 -30.73 -7.20 -18.01
CA LEU A 25 -30.43 -6.21 -16.97
C LEU A 25 -30.90 -6.65 -15.57
N PRO A 26 -32.13 -7.16 -15.37
CA PRO A 26 -32.58 -7.63 -14.06
C PRO A 26 -31.71 -8.76 -13.52
N GLY A 27 -31.35 -9.74 -14.35
CA GLY A 27 -30.49 -10.85 -13.94
C GLY A 27 -29.10 -10.40 -13.51
N PHE A 28 -28.50 -9.43 -14.20
CA PHE A 28 -27.21 -8.84 -13.80
C PHE A 28 -27.31 -8.07 -12.49
N ARG A 29 -28.37 -7.28 -12.28
CA ARG A 29 -28.61 -6.57 -11.01
C ARG A 29 -28.73 -7.55 -9.85
N ASP A 30 -29.56 -8.56 -10.01
CA ASP A 30 -29.80 -9.60 -9.02
C ASP A 30 -28.53 -10.35 -8.66
N TRP A 31 -27.74 -10.71 -9.67
CA TRP A 31 -26.45 -11.36 -9.47
C TRP A 31 -25.47 -10.44 -8.73
N HIS A 32 -25.36 -9.18 -9.16
CA HIS A 32 -24.47 -8.18 -8.57
C HIS A 32 -24.78 -7.98 -7.08
N VAL A 33 -26.02 -7.65 -6.72
CA VAL A 33 -26.43 -7.42 -5.33
C VAL A 33 -26.12 -8.62 -4.44
N ARG A 34 -26.54 -9.83 -4.86
CA ARG A 34 -26.26 -11.06 -4.08
C ARG A 34 -24.77 -11.30 -3.90
N THR A 35 -23.99 -11.07 -4.95
CA THR A 35 -22.55 -11.35 -4.95
C THR A 35 -21.81 -10.35 -4.06
N THR A 36 -22.17 -9.07 -4.11
CA THR A 36 -21.63 -8.04 -3.22
C THR A 36 -21.91 -8.38 -1.76
N HIS A 37 -23.16 -8.71 -1.40
CA HIS A 37 -23.48 -9.11 -0.03
C HIS A 37 -22.75 -10.38 0.42
N ALA A 38 -22.61 -11.39 -0.46
CA ALA A 38 -21.86 -12.61 -0.15
C ALA A 38 -20.38 -12.30 0.15
N PHE A 39 -19.78 -11.39 -0.60
CA PHE A 39 -18.40 -10.96 -0.39
C PHE A 39 -18.18 -10.25 0.96
N PHE A 40 -19.11 -9.38 1.37
CA PHE A 40 -19.02 -8.75 2.71
C PHE A 40 -19.36 -9.73 3.83
N ALA A 41 -20.29 -10.66 3.62
CA ALA A 41 -20.63 -11.69 4.59
C ALA A 41 -19.48 -12.68 4.84
N SER A 42 -18.53 -12.79 3.90
CA SER A 42 -17.34 -13.62 4.04
C SER A 42 -16.14 -12.88 4.63
N ASP A 43 -16.32 -11.70 5.23
CA ASP A 43 -15.23 -10.88 5.77
C ASP A 43 -14.08 -10.65 4.74
N LEU A 44 -14.43 -10.58 3.45
CA LEU A 44 -13.50 -10.40 2.32
C LEU A 44 -12.46 -11.53 2.14
N GLU A 45 -12.83 -12.78 2.45
CA GLU A 45 -11.99 -13.97 2.19
C GLU A 45 -11.52 -14.12 0.73
N GLY A 46 -10.29 -14.65 0.58
CA GLY A 46 -9.58 -14.69 -0.70
C GLY A 46 -10.15 -15.64 -1.75
N GLU A 47 -10.77 -16.76 -1.35
CA GLU A 47 -11.34 -17.74 -2.30
C GLU A 47 -12.59 -17.18 -3.00
N ILE A 48 -13.46 -16.50 -2.24
CA ILE A 48 -14.66 -15.84 -2.78
C ILE A 48 -14.27 -14.73 -3.76
N LEU A 49 -13.20 -13.96 -3.47
CA LEU A 49 -12.66 -12.97 -4.42
C LEU A 49 -12.29 -13.61 -5.77
N ASP A 50 -11.61 -14.74 -5.74
CA ASP A 50 -11.14 -15.44 -6.94
C ASP A 50 -12.33 -15.99 -7.75
N ASP A 51 -13.34 -16.56 -7.08
CA ASP A 51 -14.55 -17.10 -7.70
C ASP A 51 -15.42 -16.02 -8.37
N ILE A 52 -15.56 -14.86 -7.72
CA ILE A 52 -16.29 -13.71 -8.28
C ILE A 52 -15.56 -13.16 -9.50
N GLY A 53 -14.24 -12.94 -9.39
CA GLY A 53 -13.41 -12.50 -10.50
C GLY A 53 -13.49 -13.46 -11.69
N ALA A 54 -13.43 -14.77 -11.44
CA ALA A 54 -13.56 -15.79 -12.49
C ALA A 54 -14.94 -15.74 -13.17
N THR A 55 -16.00 -15.49 -12.40
CA THR A 55 -17.36 -15.35 -12.94
C THR A 55 -17.54 -14.09 -13.78
N LEU A 56 -17.04 -12.94 -13.35
CA LEU A 56 -17.07 -11.70 -14.13
C LEU A 56 -16.40 -11.89 -15.50
N ARG A 57 -15.21 -12.49 -15.52
CA ARG A 57 -14.47 -12.77 -16.76
C ARG A 57 -15.25 -13.71 -17.68
N ARG A 58 -15.84 -14.78 -17.12
CA ARG A 58 -16.68 -15.74 -17.87
C ARG A 58 -17.88 -15.04 -18.51
N CYS A 59 -18.52 -14.12 -17.78
CA CYS A 59 -19.74 -13.43 -18.22
C CYS A 59 -19.50 -12.11 -18.94
N LYS A 60 -18.23 -11.74 -19.20
CA LYS A 60 -17.84 -10.46 -19.79
C LYS A 60 -18.56 -10.17 -21.10
N ARG A 61 -18.68 -11.16 -21.99
CA ARG A 61 -19.37 -10.99 -23.29
C ARG A 61 -20.85 -10.62 -23.11
N GLN A 62 -21.54 -11.28 -22.19
CA GLN A 62 -22.95 -10.99 -21.89
C GLN A 62 -23.10 -9.61 -21.24
N LEU A 63 -22.18 -9.24 -20.36
CA LEU A 63 -22.16 -7.92 -19.74
C LEU A 63 -21.91 -6.82 -20.78
N GLU A 64 -20.95 -7.00 -21.69
CA GLU A 64 -20.63 -6.06 -22.77
C GLU A 64 -21.79 -5.87 -23.76
N ALA A 65 -22.63 -6.90 -23.94
CA ALA A 65 -23.83 -6.82 -24.77
C ALA A 65 -24.97 -5.97 -24.16
N LEU A 66 -24.84 -5.55 -22.89
CA LEU A 66 -25.83 -4.78 -22.14
C LEU A 66 -25.20 -3.47 -21.63
N PRO A 67 -25.19 -2.37 -22.43
CA PRO A 67 -24.49 -1.14 -22.08
C PRO A 67 -24.85 -0.57 -20.69
N THR A 68 -26.13 -0.61 -20.31
CA THR A 68 -26.58 -0.16 -18.99
C THR A 68 -26.01 -1.03 -17.87
N ALA A 69 -26.04 -2.36 -18.02
CA ALA A 69 -25.47 -3.27 -17.03
C ALA A 69 -23.96 -3.04 -16.89
N ARG A 70 -23.25 -2.90 -18.02
CA ARG A 70 -21.81 -2.61 -18.04
C ARG A 70 -21.47 -1.33 -17.28
N THR A 71 -22.25 -0.26 -17.48
CA THR A 71 -22.04 1.00 -16.76
C THR A 71 -22.31 0.83 -15.27
N CYS A 72 -23.43 0.21 -14.88
CA CYS A 72 -23.79 0.05 -13.46
C CYS A 72 -23.00 -1.01 -12.70
N MET A 73 -22.15 -1.78 -13.40
CA MET A 73 -21.23 -2.75 -12.82
C MET A 73 -19.78 -2.31 -12.98
N SER A 74 -19.53 -1.05 -13.33
CA SER A 74 -18.19 -0.58 -13.69
C SER A 74 -17.26 -0.62 -12.47
N ASN A 75 -17.68 -0.04 -11.34
CA ASN A 75 -16.92 -0.07 -10.09
C ASN A 75 -16.69 -1.50 -9.61
N PHE A 76 -17.75 -2.32 -9.62
CA PHE A 76 -17.67 -3.73 -9.24
C PHE A 76 -16.65 -4.48 -10.11
N SER A 77 -16.75 -4.36 -11.44
CA SER A 77 -15.85 -5.06 -12.36
C SER A 77 -14.40 -4.59 -12.21
N SER A 78 -14.16 -3.28 -12.17
CA SER A 78 -12.82 -2.70 -11.97
C SER A 78 -12.20 -3.15 -10.66
N PHE A 79 -12.98 -3.20 -9.58
CA PHE A 79 -12.50 -3.67 -8.28
C PHE A 79 -12.02 -5.11 -8.32
N PHE A 80 -12.85 -6.02 -8.82
CA PHE A 80 -12.48 -7.43 -8.88
C PHE A 80 -11.34 -7.68 -9.88
N GLU A 81 -11.27 -6.94 -10.98
CA GLU A 81 -10.11 -6.99 -11.88
C GLU A 81 -8.84 -6.54 -11.14
N ALA A 82 -8.85 -5.38 -10.48
CA ALA A 82 -7.69 -4.84 -9.77
C ALA A 82 -7.20 -5.75 -8.63
N VAL A 83 -8.09 -6.30 -7.80
CA VAL A 83 -7.70 -7.12 -6.62
C VAL A 83 -7.38 -8.58 -6.95
N THR A 84 -7.64 -9.02 -8.19
CA THR A 84 -7.31 -10.39 -8.66
C THR A 84 -6.27 -10.41 -9.78
N GLN A 85 -5.76 -9.25 -10.22
CA GLN A 85 -4.93 -9.14 -11.41
C GLN A 85 -3.62 -9.95 -11.32
N ASP A 86 -2.91 -9.83 -10.21
CA ASP A 86 -1.61 -10.46 -9.95
C ASP A 86 -1.66 -11.99 -9.97
N LYS A 87 -2.79 -12.57 -9.54
CA LYS A 87 -3.01 -14.01 -9.52
C LYS A 87 -3.36 -14.60 -10.89
N GLN A 88 -3.86 -13.78 -11.81
CA GLN A 88 -4.61 -14.28 -12.97
C GLN A 88 -3.93 -13.94 -14.31
N MET A 89 -3.15 -12.85 -14.37
CA MET A 89 -2.50 -12.42 -15.60
C MET A 89 -1.00 -12.74 -15.56
N ASN A 90 -0.56 -13.61 -16.48
CA ASN A 90 0.85 -13.89 -16.68
C ASN A 90 1.61 -12.58 -16.93
N GLY A 91 2.63 -12.32 -16.12
CA GLY A 91 3.45 -11.13 -16.24
C GLY A 91 2.83 -9.86 -15.64
N HIS A 92 1.86 -9.92 -14.73
CA HIS A 92 1.34 -8.75 -14.00
C HIS A 92 1.49 -8.92 -12.47
N LYS A 93 2.58 -9.53 -12.02
CA LYS A 93 2.77 -9.87 -10.61
C LYS A 93 2.94 -8.63 -9.72
N MET A 94 3.16 -7.44 -10.29
CA MET A 94 3.12 -6.17 -9.56
C MET A 94 1.71 -5.65 -9.29
N GLY A 95 0.68 -6.20 -9.96
CA GLY A 95 -0.70 -5.72 -9.85
C GLY A 95 -0.98 -4.41 -10.60
N ALA A 96 -0.15 -4.09 -11.59
CA ALA A 96 -0.37 -2.98 -12.52
C ALA A 96 -1.23 -3.41 -13.71
N SER A 97 -1.99 -2.48 -14.30
CA SER A 97 -2.74 -2.71 -15.55
C SER A 97 -1.84 -3.06 -16.75
N ILE A 98 -0.55 -2.74 -16.69
CA ILE A 98 0.47 -3.10 -17.68
C ILE A 98 1.33 -4.28 -17.22
N PRO A 99 1.89 -5.10 -18.14
CA PRO A 99 2.79 -6.19 -17.77
C PRO A 99 4.07 -5.69 -17.08
N ASP A 100 4.61 -6.49 -16.16
CA ASP A 100 5.84 -6.24 -15.41
C ASP A 100 7.03 -5.99 -16.36
N GLU A 101 7.16 -6.78 -17.43
CA GLU A 101 8.20 -6.59 -18.45
C GLU A 101 8.07 -5.23 -19.15
N GLN A 102 6.84 -4.83 -19.48
CA GLN A 102 6.56 -3.52 -20.07
C GLN A 102 6.91 -2.40 -19.08
N TYR A 103 6.48 -2.52 -17.82
CA TYR A 103 6.77 -1.54 -16.77
C TYR A 103 8.27 -1.27 -16.59
N PHE A 104 9.11 -2.30 -16.63
CA PHE A 104 10.56 -2.14 -16.50
C PHE A 104 11.27 -1.75 -17.80
N SER A 105 10.75 -2.14 -18.97
CA SER A 105 11.37 -1.80 -20.26
C SER A 105 11.03 -0.38 -20.71
N GLU A 106 9.84 0.14 -20.37
CA GLU A 106 9.39 1.48 -20.76
C GLU A 106 9.88 2.58 -19.81
N MET A 107 11.01 2.38 -19.12
CA MET A 107 11.58 3.40 -18.25
C MET A 107 12.15 4.56 -19.08
N PRO A 108 11.71 5.80 -18.85
CA PRO A 108 12.17 6.96 -19.62
C PRO A 108 13.67 7.26 -19.45
N TYR A 109 14.25 6.83 -18.32
CA TYR A 109 15.68 6.93 -18.02
C TYR A 109 16.17 5.55 -17.53
N PRO A 110 17.10 4.89 -18.25
CA PRO A 110 17.57 3.55 -17.89
C PRO A 110 18.12 3.44 -16.46
N GLU A 111 18.73 4.51 -15.96
CA GLU A 111 19.35 4.58 -14.63
C GLU A 111 18.34 4.83 -13.49
N MET A 112 17.07 5.13 -13.79
CA MET A 112 16.09 5.60 -12.80
C MET A 112 15.86 4.59 -11.68
N LEU A 113 15.71 3.32 -12.03
CA LEU A 113 15.53 2.24 -11.06
C LEU A 113 16.82 1.47 -10.77
N GLU A 114 17.93 1.83 -11.41
CA GLU A 114 19.21 1.17 -11.17
C GLU A 114 19.92 1.81 -9.97
N LEU A 115 20.55 0.96 -9.16
CA LEU A 115 21.42 1.45 -8.09
C LEU A 115 22.65 2.15 -8.72
N PRO A 116 23.03 3.34 -8.20
CA PRO A 116 24.33 3.95 -8.49
C PRO A 116 25.47 2.97 -8.28
N ALA A 117 26.52 3.05 -9.12
CA ALA A 117 27.65 2.13 -9.08
C ALA A 117 28.36 2.16 -7.71
N GLU A 118 28.44 3.35 -7.11
CA GLU A 118 29.02 3.59 -5.79
C GLU A 118 28.29 2.81 -4.69
N LEU A 119 26.97 2.60 -4.84
CA LEU A 119 26.19 1.80 -3.89
C LEU A 119 26.28 0.28 -4.15
N LYS A 120 26.95 -0.13 -5.23
CA LYS A 120 27.29 -1.52 -5.54
C LYS A 120 28.73 -1.88 -5.13
N ASP A 121 29.50 -0.92 -4.62
CA ASP A 121 30.89 -1.11 -4.21
C ASP A 121 31.01 -2.15 -3.09
N GLN A 122 31.98 -3.07 -3.24
CA GLN A 122 32.17 -4.16 -2.28
C GLN A 122 32.49 -3.66 -0.85
N PRO A 123 33.36 -2.65 -0.63
CA PRO A 123 33.56 -2.11 0.71
C PRO A 123 32.26 -1.59 1.33
N PHE A 124 31.46 -0.84 0.55
CA PHE A 124 30.18 -0.30 1.00
C PHE A 124 29.22 -1.40 1.43
N LEU A 125 29.00 -2.40 0.57
CA LEU A 125 28.09 -3.51 0.87
C LEU A 125 28.56 -4.34 2.07
N ARG A 126 29.87 -4.55 2.23
CA ARG A 126 30.42 -5.27 3.40
C ARG A 126 30.21 -4.49 4.69
N TRP A 127 30.28 -3.16 4.67
CA TRP A 127 29.97 -2.37 5.85
C TRP A 127 28.50 -2.50 6.26
N LEU A 128 27.58 -2.50 5.29
CA LEU A 128 26.16 -2.69 5.56
C LEU A 128 25.84 -4.09 6.09
N ASP A 129 26.53 -5.12 5.60
CA ASP A 129 26.36 -6.50 6.08
C ASP A 129 26.97 -6.74 7.45
N LYS A 130 28.11 -6.12 7.76
CA LYS A 130 28.74 -6.19 9.08
C LYS A 130 27.89 -5.49 10.14
N ASN A 131 27.22 -4.40 9.75
CA ASN A 131 26.17 -3.72 10.52
C ASN A 131 26.53 -3.37 11.98
N ASP A 132 27.79 -3.07 12.25
CA ASP A 132 28.23 -2.47 13.52
C ASP A 132 28.46 -0.97 13.37
N ASP A 133 28.54 -0.25 14.49
CA ASP A 133 28.65 1.22 14.52
C ASP A 133 29.82 1.76 13.69
N ALA A 134 30.97 1.08 13.73
CA ALA A 134 32.17 1.48 12.99
C ALA A 134 31.99 1.30 11.48
N SER A 135 31.37 0.20 11.07
CA SER A 135 31.09 -0.12 9.68
C SER A 135 30.03 0.82 9.12
N LEU A 136 28.94 1.04 9.86
CA LEU A 136 27.88 1.98 9.49
C LEU A 136 28.38 3.43 9.42
N THR A 137 29.30 3.82 10.30
CA THR A 137 29.98 5.12 10.21
C THR A 137 30.86 5.20 8.97
N SER A 138 31.57 4.12 8.61
CA SER A 138 32.36 4.06 7.37
C SER A 138 31.47 4.17 6.13
N ALA A 139 30.31 3.54 6.13
CA ALA A 139 29.32 3.65 5.06
C ALA A 139 28.79 5.08 4.90
N LEU A 140 28.51 5.80 6.00
CA LEU A 140 28.12 7.21 5.94
C LEU A 140 29.25 8.11 5.43
N GLN A 141 30.49 7.90 5.91
CA GLN A 141 31.67 8.65 5.45
C GLN A 141 31.96 8.42 3.96
N TYR A 142 31.65 7.23 3.46
CA TYR A 142 31.76 6.93 2.04
C TYR A 142 30.78 7.79 1.22
N ILE A 143 29.53 7.96 1.67
CA ILE A 143 28.59 8.91 1.05
C ILE A 143 29.09 10.35 1.14
N ASP A 144 29.64 10.76 2.28
CA ASP A 144 30.24 12.10 2.42
C ASP A 144 31.44 12.28 1.46
N GLY A 145 32.17 11.21 1.17
CA GLY A 145 33.23 11.16 0.16
C GLY A 145 32.70 11.40 -1.25
N ILE A 146 31.59 10.77 -1.62
CA ILE A 146 30.89 11.00 -2.89
C ILE A 146 30.47 12.47 -2.99
N ASN A 147 29.85 13.02 -1.94
CA ASN A 147 29.37 14.40 -1.92
C ASN A 147 30.48 15.43 -2.18
N LYS A 148 31.73 15.17 -1.75
CA LYS A 148 32.87 16.06 -2.06
C LYS A 148 33.22 16.14 -3.54
N THR A 149 32.73 15.20 -4.36
CA THR A 149 32.93 15.19 -5.82
C THR A 149 31.79 15.87 -6.57
N ILE A 150 30.67 16.16 -5.89
CA ILE A 150 29.48 16.78 -6.48
C ILE A 150 29.66 18.30 -6.46
N SER A 151 29.61 18.92 -7.64
CA SER A 151 29.84 20.37 -7.79
C SER A 151 28.61 21.23 -7.48
N ASP A 152 27.40 20.68 -7.61
CA ASP A 152 26.15 21.36 -7.26
C ASP A 152 25.65 20.85 -5.90
N PRO A 153 25.68 21.66 -4.83
CA PRO A 153 25.21 21.24 -3.50
C PRO A 153 23.76 20.75 -3.46
N ARG A 154 22.93 21.15 -4.43
CA ARG A 154 21.53 20.68 -4.54
C ARG A 154 21.44 19.22 -4.98
N LEU A 155 22.53 18.67 -5.53
CA LEU A 155 22.65 17.29 -5.99
C LEU A 155 23.38 16.41 -4.96
N GLU A 156 23.76 16.94 -3.79
CA GLU A 156 24.37 16.14 -2.73
C GLU A 156 23.42 15.07 -2.21
N TRP A 157 23.98 13.89 -1.94
CA TRP A 157 23.24 12.75 -1.43
C TRP A 157 22.98 12.91 0.06
N ILE A 158 21.79 12.50 0.49
CA ILE A 158 21.44 12.51 1.92
C ILE A 158 21.35 11.06 2.38
N ALA A 159 22.23 10.67 3.29
CA ALA A 159 22.20 9.35 3.92
C ALA A 159 22.03 9.41 5.44
N PHE A 160 21.28 8.45 5.96
CA PHE A 160 21.09 8.23 7.39
C PHE A 160 20.64 6.80 7.68
N ILE A 161 20.76 6.40 8.95
CA ILE A 161 20.39 5.08 9.43
C ILE A 161 19.17 5.22 10.33
N TYR A 162 18.23 4.30 10.22
CA TYR A 162 17.05 4.29 11.09
C TYR A 162 16.46 2.89 11.24
N THR A 163 15.73 2.66 12.32
CA THR A 163 14.84 1.51 12.45
C THR A 163 13.46 1.93 11.94
N SER A 164 12.97 1.29 10.88
CA SER A 164 11.60 1.45 10.38
C SER A 164 10.62 1.09 11.48
N GLN A 165 9.63 1.94 11.69
CA GLN A 165 8.63 1.66 12.71
C GLN A 165 7.53 0.70 12.21
N HIS A 166 7.38 0.56 10.89
CA HIS A 166 6.14 0.03 10.29
C HIS A 166 6.33 -1.25 9.50
N LEU A 167 7.29 -1.22 8.58
CA LEU A 167 7.38 -2.21 7.52
C LEU A 167 8.71 -2.93 7.65
N PRO A 168 8.69 -4.26 7.78
CA PRO A 168 9.88 -5.06 7.61
C PRO A 168 10.37 -5.00 6.16
N THR A 169 11.60 -5.44 5.92
CA THR A 169 12.09 -5.65 4.56
C THR A 169 11.23 -6.70 3.84
N PRO A 170 11.01 -6.57 2.52
CA PRO A 170 10.17 -7.48 1.75
C PRO A 170 10.83 -8.85 1.44
N ASP A 171 11.91 -9.18 2.17
CA ASP A 171 12.72 -10.40 2.00
C ASP A 171 12.42 -11.49 3.06
N GLY A 172 11.39 -11.27 3.89
CA GLY A 172 10.95 -12.23 4.91
C GLY A 172 11.79 -12.27 6.19
N THR A 173 12.91 -11.54 6.26
CA THR A 173 13.79 -11.51 7.45
C THR A 173 13.19 -10.75 8.62
N ARG A 174 12.08 -10.04 8.40
CA ARG A 174 11.41 -9.17 9.38
C ARG A 174 12.28 -8.02 9.90
N SER A 175 13.39 -7.72 9.24
CA SER A 175 14.27 -6.62 9.65
C SER A 175 13.56 -5.27 9.52
N LEU A 176 13.67 -4.47 10.57
CA LEU A 176 13.25 -3.08 10.59
C LEU A 176 14.41 -2.10 10.37
N GLY A 177 15.65 -2.51 10.56
CA GLY A 177 16.82 -1.64 10.34
C GLY A 177 16.96 -1.21 8.88
N ARG A 178 17.36 0.04 8.63
CA ARG A 178 17.51 0.63 7.30
C ARG A 178 18.75 1.52 7.20
N PHE A 179 19.52 1.34 6.14
CA PHE A 179 20.44 2.36 5.63
C PHE A 179 19.75 3.05 4.46
N PHE A 180 19.47 4.33 4.61
CA PHE A 180 18.75 5.11 3.62
C PHE A 180 19.68 6.03 2.86
N VAL A 181 19.47 6.14 1.55
CA VAL A 181 20.16 7.09 0.68
C VAL A 181 19.14 7.77 -0.22
N TYR A 182 19.07 9.10 -0.16
CA TYR A 182 18.40 9.93 -1.14
C TYR A 182 19.43 10.46 -2.14
N VAL A 183 19.19 10.19 -3.42
CA VAL A 183 20.03 10.60 -4.54
C VAL A 183 19.22 11.58 -5.40
N PRO A 184 19.38 12.90 -5.21
CA PRO A 184 18.76 13.88 -6.08
C PRO A 184 19.39 13.88 -7.46
N ARG A 185 18.58 14.00 -8.52
CA ARG A 185 19.07 14.31 -9.87
C ARG A 185 18.24 15.40 -10.50
N LYS A 186 18.66 15.89 -11.67
CA LYS A 186 17.93 16.92 -12.41
C LYS A 186 16.54 16.41 -12.84
N ASP A 187 16.52 15.26 -13.48
CA ASP A 187 15.34 14.74 -14.18
C ASP A 187 14.47 13.81 -13.33
N PHE A 188 15.05 13.24 -12.28
CA PHE A 188 14.35 12.40 -11.31
C PHE A 188 15.06 12.41 -9.95
N ASP A 189 14.42 11.89 -8.93
CA ASP A 189 15.04 11.61 -7.63
C ASP A 189 15.01 10.11 -7.34
N GLN A 190 15.98 9.57 -6.61
CA GLN A 190 15.97 8.19 -6.11
C GLN A 190 15.96 8.15 -4.58
N TYR A 191 15.15 7.26 -4.03
CA TYR A 191 15.06 6.95 -2.61
C TYR A 191 15.41 5.47 -2.46
N ILE A 192 16.55 5.19 -1.85
CA ILE A 192 17.17 3.87 -1.81
C ILE A 192 17.23 3.41 -0.35
N GLN A 193 16.76 2.18 -0.10
CA GLN A 193 16.70 1.59 1.23
C GLN A 193 17.38 0.23 1.26
N PHE A 194 18.45 0.08 2.01
CA PHE A 194 19.05 -1.21 2.33
C PHE A 194 18.52 -1.72 3.65
N GLY A 195 18.12 -2.99 3.72
CA GLY A 195 17.84 -3.65 5.00
C GLY A 195 19.09 -3.78 5.87
N LEU A 196 18.97 -3.54 7.18
CA LEU A 196 20.06 -3.74 8.14
C LEU A 196 19.68 -4.79 9.18
N GLN A 197 20.62 -5.63 9.60
CA GLN A 197 20.34 -6.71 10.55
C GLN A 197 20.05 -6.15 11.95
N GLN A 198 18.81 -6.20 12.42
CA GLN A 198 18.50 -5.69 13.76
C GLN A 198 18.86 -6.70 14.87
N ASP A 199 18.63 -7.98 14.63
CA ASP A 199 18.99 -9.07 15.53
C ASP A 199 20.27 -9.75 15.04
N PRO A 200 21.40 -9.67 15.76
CA PRO A 200 22.66 -10.31 15.39
C PRO A 200 22.55 -11.84 15.20
N ALA A 201 21.58 -12.49 15.84
CA ALA A 201 21.31 -13.92 15.68
C ALA A 201 20.37 -14.23 14.50
N GLY A 202 19.71 -13.21 13.93
CA GLY A 202 18.77 -13.34 12.82
C GLY A 202 19.45 -13.47 11.46
N GLU A 203 18.67 -13.80 10.44
CA GLU A 203 19.15 -13.81 9.05
C GLU A 203 19.52 -12.39 8.58
N LEU A 204 20.61 -12.28 7.82
CA LEU A 204 20.99 -11.02 7.20
C LEU A 204 19.95 -10.59 6.17
N PRO A 205 19.40 -9.36 6.26
CA PRO A 205 18.49 -8.84 5.24
C PRO A 205 19.15 -8.85 3.86
N LYS A 206 18.38 -9.15 2.85
CA LYS A 206 18.77 -9.16 1.43
C LYS A 206 18.22 -7.93 0.73
N GLY A 207 17.05 -7.45 1.15
CA GLY A 207 16.29 -6.40 0.47
C GLY A 207 17.05 -5.10 0.31
N VAL A 208 16.98 -4.57 -0.91
CA VAL A 208 17.34 -3.21 -1.29
C VAL A 208 16.20 -2.66 -2.15
N SER A 209 15.51 -1.63 -1.69
CA SER A 209 14.37 -1.05 -2.41
C SER A 209 14.75 0.28 -3.03
N VAL A 210 14.40 0.48 -4.30
CA VAL A 210 14.57 1.75 -5.02
C VAL A 210 13.21 2.28 -5.39
N VAL A 211 12.90 3.49 -4.92
CA VAL A 211 11.79 4.30 -5.42
C VAL A 211 12.38 5.46 -6.19
N ALA A 212 11.91 5.68 -7.41
CA ALA A 212 12.32 6.82 -8.19
C ALA A 212 11.14 7.69 -8.58
N VAL A 213 11.33 9.01 -8.57
CA VAL A 213 10.31 10.00 -8.93
C VAL A 213 10.80 10.82 -10.11
N GLN A 214 10.19 10.61 -11.27
CA GLN A 214 10.39 11.37 -12.50
C GLN A 214 9.82 12.78 -12.36
N LYS A 215 10.64 13.78 -12.65
CA LYS A 215 10.26 15.20 -12.59
C LYS A 215 10.16 15.83 -13.97
N THR A 216 10.84 15.29 -14.97
CA THR A 216 10.88 15.83 -16.34
C THR A 216 10.55 14.78 -17.39
N GLU A 217 9.90 15.20 -18.47
CA GLU A 217 9.60 14.37 -19.63
C GLU A 217 10.89 14.02 -20.39
N ALA A 218 11.07 12.73 -20.71
CA ALA A 218 12.27 12.28 -21.41
C ALA A 218 12.37 12.91 -22.80
N GLY A 219 13.60 13.18 -23.24
CA GLY A 219 13.90 13.80 -24.54
C GLY A 219 13.63 15.31 -24.62
N THR A 220 12.65 15.84 -23.87
CA THR A 220 12.36 17.29 -23.86
C THR A 220 12.91 18.02 -22.64
N GLY A 221 13.06 17.33 -21.52
CA GLY A 221 13.49 17.92 -20.25
C GLY A 221 12.46 18.88 -19.63
N MET A 222 11.24 18.94 -20.17
CA MET A 222 10.17 19.77 -19.63
C MET A 222 9.65 19.18 -18.31
N THR A 223 9.41 20.03 -17.31
CA THR A 223 8.84 19.60 -16.03
C THR A 223 7.47 18.97 -16.23
N LEU A 224 7.26 17.80 -15.64
CA LEU A 224 5.98 17.12 -15.62
C LEU A 224 5.00 17.89 -14.71
N LYS A 225 3.77 18.06 -15.19
CA LYS A 225 2.68 18.61 -14.35
C LYS A 225 2.38 17.72 -13.14
N THR A 226 2.50 16.41 -13.35
CA THR A 226 2.31 15.38 -12.33
C THR A 226 3.53 14.46 -12.40
N PRO A 227 4.41 14.47 -11.39
CA PRO A 227 5.54 13.55 -11.33
C PRO A 227 5.07 12.10 -11.45
N ARG A 228 5.87 11.26 -12.11
CA ARG A 228 5.65 9.81 -12.18
C ARG A 228 6.59 9.12 -11.22
N ALA A 229 6.20 8.00 -10.64
CA ALA A 229 7.10 7.21 -9.82
C ALA A 229 7.10 5.75 -10.19
N ARG A 230 8.28 5.17 -10.04
CA ARG A 230 8.52 3.75 -10.27
C ARG A 230 9.27 3.12 -9.12
N LEU A 231 9.09 1.81 -8.96
CA LEU A 231 9.67 1.05 -7.86
C LEU A 231 10.35 -0.21 -8.40
N LYS A 232 11.47 -0.57 -7.78
CA LYS A 232 12.20 -1.82 -8.05
C LYS A 232 12.85 -2.31 -6.77
N ASP A 233 12.61 -3.57 -6.43
CA ASP A 233 13.36 -4.23 -5.36
C ASP A 233 14.56 -4.99 -5.95
N PHE A 234 15.57 -5.13 -5.12
CA PHE A 234 16.79 -5.85 -5.41
C PHE A 234 17.17 -6.68 -4.19
N TRP A 235 17.98 -7.69 -4.41
CA TRP A 235 18.50 -8.57 -3.38
C TRP A 235 20.03 -8.58 -3.36
N ARG A 236 20.59 -8.50 -2.16
CA ARG A 236 21.99 -8.80 -1.89
C ARG A 236 22.18 -10.32 -1.82
N LYS A 237 22.95 -10.84 -2.77
CA LYS A 237 23.44 -12.22 -2.81
C LYS A 237 24.86 -12.27 -2.27
N ARG A 238 25.11 -13.19 -1.34
CA ARG A 238 26.41 -13.34 -0.67
C ARG A 238 27.03 -14.64 -1.13
N ASP A 239 28.16 -14.55 -1.84
CA ASP A 239 28.90 -15.73 -2.33
C ASP A 239 30.40 -15.53 -2.11
N GLY A 240 31.02 -16.41 -1.33
CA GLY A 240 32.47 -16.39 -1.09
C GLY A 240 33.05 -15.06 -0.57
N GLY A 241 32.25 -14.25 0.15
CA GLY A 241 32.66 -12.92 0.63
C GLY A 241 32.52 -11.78 -0.40
N ARG A 242 31.96 -12.06 -1.57
CA ARG A 242 31.45 -11.09 -2.54
C ARG A 242 29.96 -10.90 -2.34
N ILE A 243 29.51 -9.64 -2.41
CA ILE A 243 28.10 -9.29 -2.30
C ILE A 243 27.64 -8.79 -3.67
N GLU A 244 26.79 -9.54 -4.35
CA GLU A 244 26.19 -9.15 -5.62
C GLU A 244 24.79 -8.58 -5.39
N ILE A 245 24.36 -7.67 -6.26
CA ILE A 245 22.99 -7.16 -6.23
C ILE A 245 22.28 -7.61 -7.50
N GLY A 246 21.27 -8.47 -7.33
CA GLY A 246 20.37 -8.93 -8.39
C GLY A 246 18.96 -8.37 -8.19
N THR A 247 18.12 -8.42 -9.22
CA THR A 247 16.69 -8.12 -9.06
C THR A 247 16.02 -9.23 -8.26
N ARG A 248 14.94 -8.95 -7.52
CA ARG A 248 14.19 -10.00 -6.84
C ARG A 248 13.59 -10.96 -7.85
N LEU A 249 13.15 -10.45 -9.00
CA LEU A 249 12.58 -11.24 -10.09
C LEU A 249 13.57 -12.30 -10.58
N ASP A 250 14.82 -11.93 -10.85
CA ASP A 250 15.84 -12.86 -11.31
C ASP A 250 16.19 -13.91 -10.24
N GLU A 251 16.18 -13.51 -8.97
CA GLU A 251 16.60 -14.37 -7.86
C GLU A 251 15.48 -15.31 -7.35
N THR A 252 14.21 -14.93 -7.48
CA THR A 252 13.08 -15.68 -6.89
C THR A 252 11.99 -16.07 -7.88
N GLY A 253 11.97 -15.46 -9.06
CA GLY A 253 10.80 -15.49 -9.94
C GLY A 253 9.59 -14.72 -9.41
N ILE A 254 9.71 -13.97 -8.31
CA ILE A 254 8.65 -13.12 -7.74
C ILE A 254 8.93 -11.68 -8.16
N ALA A 255 7.92 -10.97 -8.67
CA ALA A 255 8.09 -9.60 -9.11
C ALA A 255 8.38 -8.62 -7.97
N GLU A 256 8.87 -7.45 -8.38
CA GLU A 256 9.22 -6.33 -7.52
C GLU A 256 7.97 -5.65 -6.98
N ASN A 257 7.47 -6.11 -5.83
CA ASN A 257 6.12 -5.73 -5.39
C ASN A 257 6.11 -4.85 -4.14
N CYS A 258 6.78 -3.68 -4.21
CA CYS A 258 6.58 -2.61 -3.23
C CYS A 258 5.12 -2.10 -3.20
N TYR A 259 4.40 -2.20 -4.32
CA TYR A 259 2.99 -1.79 -4.45
C TYR A 259 2.04 -2.63 -3.63
N ALA A 260 2.42 -3.88 -3.32
CA ALA A 260 1.69 -4.72 -2.40
C ALA A 260 1.38 -3.92 -1.14
N CYS A 261 2.37 -3.19 -0.61
CA CYS A 261 2.31 -2.39 0.62
C CYS A 261 2.07 -0.88 0.43
N HIS A 262 2.39 -0.32 -0.74
CA HIS A 262 2.43 1.11 -0.96
C HIS A 262 1.59 1.53 -2.17
N LYS A 263 0.43 2.15 -1.92
CA LYS A 263 -0.41 2.82 -2.95
C LYS A 263 0.04 4.24 -3.27
N GLN A 264 1.20 4.63 -2.76
CA GLN A 264 1.88 5.89 -3.01
C GLN A 264 3.37 5.59 -2.99
N ALA A 265 4.09 6.00 -4.04
CA ALA A 265 5.52 5.68 -4.18
C ALA A 265 6.36 6.33 -3.08
N THR A 266 6.07 7.58 -2.74
CA THR A 266 6.76 8.29 -1.66
C THR A 266 5.87 8.43 -0.44
N LEU A 267 6.32 7.85 0.67
CA LEU A 267 5.75 8.07 1.99
C LEU A 267 6.81 8.70 2.90
N PRO A 268 6.45 9.64 3.79
CA PRO A 268 7.38 10.17 4.77
C PRO A 268 8.03 9.05 5.58
N ILE A 269 9.34 9.12 5.71
CA ILE A 269 10.13 8.19 6.53
C ILE A 269 9.81 8.48 7.99
N THR A 270 9.47 7.41 8.70
CA THR A 270 9.01 7.44 10.10
C THR A 270 9.83 6.43 10.91
N PRO A 271 10.99 6.86 11.44
CA PRO A 271 11.81 6.03 12.31
C PRO A 271 11.13 5.70 13.65
N ASP A 272 11.53 4.59 14.26
CA ASP A 272 11.23 4.30 15.67
C ASP A 272 11.79 5.43 16.56
N PRO A 273 10.94 6.23 17.22
CA PRO A 273 11.37 7.38 18.00
C PRO A 273 12.22 7.01 19.22
N LEU A 274 12.20 5.75 19.67
CA LEU A 274 13.02 5.29 20.80
C LEU A 274 14.45 4.93 20.37
N GLN A 275 14.65 4.63 19.08
CA GLN A 275 15.93 4.18 18.54
C GLN A 275 16.57 5.20 17.59
N PHE A 276 15.82 6.22 17.16
CA PHE A 276 16.30 7.17 16.18
C PHE A 276 17.24 8.21 16.79
N ASP A 277 18.43 8.34 16.20
CA ASP A 277 19.41 9.37 16.56
C ASP A 277 18.99 10.73 15.97
N GLU A 278 18.06 11.39 16.65
CA GLU A 278 17.52 12.70 16.25
C GLU A 278 18.62 13.77 16.16
N THR A 279 19.62 13.71 17.05
CA THR A 279 20.75 14.66 17.05
C THR A 279 21.57 14.54 15.77
N ARG A 280 21.86 13.32 15.33
CA ARG A 280 22.69 13.08 14.15
C ARG A 280 21.91 13.18 12.83
N PHE A 281 20.65 12.77 12.82
CA PHE A 281 19.90 12.56 11.57
C PHE A 281 18.60 13.37 11.44
N GLY A 282 18.16 14.08 12.49
CA GLY A 282 16.87 14.79 12.50
C GLY A 282 16.72 15.82 11.37
N GLU A 283 17.76 16.60 11.09
CA GLU A 283 17.74 17.57 9.98
C GLU A 283 17.70 16.88 8.61
N LYS A 284 18.47 15.80 8.43
CA LYS A 284 18.48 15.00 7.20
C LYS A 284 17.11 14.37 6.94
N LEU A 285 16.48 13.81 7.98
CA LEU A 285 15.14 13.24 7.91
C LEU A 285 14.11 14.31 7.53
N ARG A 286 14.13 15.48 8.18
CA ARG A 286 13.23 16.59 7.85
C ARG A 286 13.40 17.06 6.41
N ALA A 287 14.64 17.19 5.93
CA ALA A 287 14.93 17.59 4.56
C ALA A 287 14.37 16.59 3.54
N VAL A 288 14.60 15.28 3.74
CA VAL A 288 14.10 14.23 2.85
C VAL A 288 12.57 14.16 2.87
N ASN A 289 11.94 14.23 4.04
CA ASN A 289 10.48 14.22 4.15
C ASN A 289 9.85 15.47 3.51
N ALA A 290 10.50 16.64 3.61
CA ALA A 290 10.07 17.84 2.90
C ALA A 290 10.16 17.67 1.38
N ARG A 291 11.22 17.03 0.87
CA ARG A 291 11.35 16.69 -0.57
C ARG A 291 10.26 15.73 -1.02
N MET A 292 10.04 14.64 -0.30
CA MET A 292 8.97 13.68 -0.62
C MET A 292 7.60 14.37 -0.66
N ALA A 293 7.31 15.26 0.30
CA ALA A 293 6.06 16.02 0.32
C ALA A 293 5.94 17.04 -0.83
N SER A 294 7.07 17.59 -1.30
CA SER A 294 7.07 18.60 -2.36
C SER A 294 6.69 18.07 -3.74
N HIS A 295 6.71 16.74 -3.95
CA HIS A 295 6.28 16.13 -5.21
C HIS A 295 4.77 16.23 -5.45
N GLY A 296 3.97 16.38 -4.40
CA GLY A 296 2.51 16.42 -4.50
C GLY A 296 1.92 15.12 -5.04
N ALA A 297 1.02 15.24 -6.02
CA ALA A 297 0.35 14.09 -6.62
C ALA A 297 1.33 13.34 -7.51
N ILE A 298 1.50 12.05 -7.26
CA ILE A 298 2.40 11.19 -8.02
C ILE A 298 1.55 10.20 -8.80
N ASP A 299 1.81 10.13 -10.10
CA ASP A 299 1.32 9.07 -10.98
C ASP A 299 2.20 7.82 -10.79
N LEU A 300 1.57 6.66 -10.73
CA LEU A 300 2.25 5.39 -10.45
C LEU A 300 2.45 4.53 -11.69
N ASP A 301 2.17 5.05 -12.89
CA ASP A 301 2.33 4.39 -14.19
C ASP A 301 1.58 3.04 -14.25
N GLY A 302 0.30 3.09 -14.60
CA GLY A 302 -0.54 1.90 -14.80
C GLY A 302 -1.22 1.35 -13.54
N PHE A 303 -1.06 2.02 -12.40
CA PHE A 303 -1.81 1.72 -11.18
C PHE A 303 -2.97 2.70 -11.00
N THR A 304 -4.18 2.25 -11.27
CA THR A 304 -5.38 3.06 -11.06
C THR A 304 -5.82 2.97 -9.60
N ARG A 305 -5.57 4.02 -8.81
CA ARG A 305 -5.92 4.05 -7.38
C ARG A 305 -7.42 3.94 -7.12
N SER A 306 -8.25 4.48 -8.01
CA SER A 306 -9.71 4.46 -7.86
C SER A 306 -10.35 3.09 -8.06
N ASP A 307 -9.67 2.16 -8.76
CA ASP A 307 -10.21 0.81 -8.99
C ASP A 307 -10.21 -0.01 -7.69
N TYR A 308 -9.44 0.44 -6.70
CA TYR A 308 -9.35 -0.13 -5.36
C TYR A 308 -10.43 0.40 -4.39
N GLY A 309 -11.56 0.86 -4.92
CA GLY A 309 -12.69 1.32 -4.12
C GLY A 309 -12.58 2.76 -3.62
N PRO A 310 -13.61 3.22 -2.89
CA PRO A 310 -13.70 4.62 -2.49
C PRO A 310 -12.66 4.92 -1.40
N PRO A 311 -12.34 6.20 -1.16
CA PRO A 311 -11.48 6.60 -0.05
C PRO A 311 -12.17 6.36 1.30
N MET A 312 -11.42 5.83 2.26
CA MET A 312 -11.77 5.69 3.67
C MET A 312 -11.70 7.04 4.37
N GLY A 313 -12.68 7.29 5.25
CA GLY A 313 -12.74 8.54 5.99
C GLY A 313 -12.99 9.76 5.11
N PRO A 314 -14.06 9.80 4.28
CA PRO A 314 -14.39 10.97 3.47
C PRO A 314 -14.63 12.21 4.35
N ARG A 315 -14.55 13.41 3.78
CA ARG A 315 -14.77 14.67 4.52
C ARG A 315 -16.17 14.73 5.13
N THR A 316 -17.15 14.22 4.40
CA THR A 316 -18.54 14.08 4.83
C THR A 316 -18.98 12.64 4.58
N SER A 317 -19.84 12.13 5.45
CA SER A 317 -20.40 10.78 5.33
C SER A 317 -21.79 10.78 5.95
N PRO A 318 -22.82 10.27 5.26
CA PRO A 318 -24.17 10.17 5.80
C PRO A 318 -24.25 9.19 6.99
N LEU A 319 -23.27 8.28 7.11
CA LEU A 319 -23.20 7.30 8.20
C LEU A 319 -22.80 7.94 9.53
N ARG A 320 -22.12 9.10 9.55
CA ARG A 320 -21.59 9.73 10.78
C ARG A 320 -22.65 10.47 11.59
N THR A 321 -23.75 9.80 11.91
CA THR A 321 -24.76 10.31 12.83
C THR A 321 -24.32 10.12 14.29
N PRO A 322 -24.92 10.84 15.26
CA PRO A 322 -24.65 10.60 16.67
C PRO A 322 -24.86 9.14 17.10
N GLU A 323 -25.87 8.47 16.55
CA GLU A 323 -26.20 7.08 16.85
C GLU A 323 -25.11 6.12 16.33
N PHE A 324 -24.64 6.33 15.11
CA PHE A 324 -23.52 5.56 14.57
C PHE A 324 -22.26 5.75 15.42
N LEU A 325 -21.90 7.00 15.72
CA LEU A 325 -20.70 7.31 16.50
C LEU A 325 -20.79 6.68 17.90
N ALA A 326 -21.93 6.76 18.57
CA ALA A 326 -22.16 6.12 19.86
C ALA A 326 -22.05 4.58 19.76
N ALA A 327 -22.62 3.97 18.71
CA ALA A 327 -22.58 2.53 18.52
C ALA A 327 -21.17 2.01 18.16
N CYS A 328 -20.48 2.67 17.23
CA CYS A 328 -19.17 2.22 16.77
C CYS A 328 -18.08 2.45 17.83
N SER A 329 -18.24 3.44 18.71
CA SER A 329 -17.29 3.77 19.78
C SER A 329 -17.71 3.31 21.18
N ALA A 330 -18.76 2.50 21.29
CA ALA A 330 -19.34 2.07 22.56
C ALA A 330 -18.29 1.55 23.56
N GLY A 331 -18.24 2.16 24.75
CA GLY A 331 -17.32 1.82 25.83
C GLY A 331 -15.88 2.30 25.64
N LEU A 332 -15.58 3.06 24.58
CA LEU A 332 -14.25 3.60 24.30
C LEU A 332 -14.18 5.13 24.36
N VAL A 333 -15.31 5.82 24.20
CA VAL A 333 -15.40 7.28 24.08
C VAL A 333 -16.61 7.77 24.89
N GLU A 334 -16.40 8.82 25.68
CA GLU A 334 -17.47 9.49 26.42
C GLU A 334 -18.44 10.23 25.48
N PRO A 335 -19.74 10.33 25.79
CA PRO A 335 -20.74 10.93 24.90
C PRO A 335 -20.38 12.33 24.39
N GLU A 336 -19.82 13.18 25.25
CA GLU A 336 -19.41 14.55 24.92
C GLU A 336 -18.23 14.64 23.94
N ARG A 337 -17.49 13.54 23.76
CA ARG A 337 -16.32 13.45 22.86
C ARG A 337 -16.67 12.86 21.49
N LEU A 338 -17.91 12.41 21.26
CA LEU A 338 -18.34 11.78 20.00
C LEU A 338 -18.21 12.72 18.79
N ALA A 339 -18.60 13.99 18.93
CA ALA A 339 -18.45 14.96 17.84
C ALA A 339 -16.99 15.12 17.41
N ARG A 340 -16.08 15.17 18.39
CA ARG A 340 -14.64 15.26 18.14
C ARG A 340 -14.10 14.01 17.44
N LEU A 341 -14.60 12.82 17.81
CA LEU A 341 -14.29 11.57 17.13
C LEU A 341 -14.70 11.63 15.65
N GLY A 342 -15.91 12.12 15.36
CA GLY A 342 -16.43 12.27 13.99
C GLY A 342 -15.63 13.25 13.13
N GLU A 343 -15.12 14.34 13.70
CA GLU A 343 -14.18 15.24 13.02
C GLU A 343 -12.86 14.54 12.68
N ALA A 344 -12.35 13.73 13.60
CA ALA A 344 -11.10 13.00 13.41
C ALA A 344 -11.22 11.88 12.35
N MET A 345 -12.43 11.44 12.00
CA MET A 345 -12.67 10.46 10.93
C MET A 345 -12.45 11.02 9.50
N GLN A 346 -12.17 12.32 9.33
CA GLN A 346 -12.01 12.95 8.02
C GLN A 346 -10.61 12.72 7.40
N CYS A 347 -10.23 11.46 7.18
CA CYS A 347 -8.94 11.07 6.62
C CYS A 347 -8.66 11.67 5.23
N ALA A 348 -9.70 11.89 4.42
CA ALA A 348 -9.64 12.56 3.12
C ALA A 348 -9.20 14.03 3.22
N HIS A 349 -9.06 14.62 4.42
CA HIS A 349 -8.40 15.91 4.57
C HIS A 349 -6.93 15.86 4.11
N CYS A 350 -6.26 14.73 4.33
CA CYS A 350 -4.86 14.51 3.96
C CYS A 350 -4.70 13.46 2.85
N HIS A 351 -5.64 12.54 2.70
CA HIS A 351 -5.60 11.41 1.76
C HIS A 351 -6.64 11.55 0.65
N ASP A 352 -6.65 12.71 -0.02
CA ASP A 352 -7.55 13.04 -1.12
C ASP A 352 -7.04 12.58 -2.50
N GLY A 353 -5.99 11.76 -2.55
CA GLY A 353 -5.34 11.35 -3.78
C GLY A 353 -4.39 12.39 -4.38
N LEU A 354 -4.41 13.64 -3.90
CA LEU A 354 -3.54 14.70 -4.41
C LEU A 354 -2.22 14.78 -3.66
N LEU A 355 -2.20 14.68 -2.33
CA LEU A 355 -0.96 14.90 -1.57
C LEU A 355 -0.33 13.63 -1.02
N ARG A 356 -1.14 12.70 -0.51
CA ARG A 356 -0.66 11.52 0.24
C ARG A 356 -1.30 10.22 -0.22
N GLY A 357 -1.77 10.19 -1.46
CA GLY A 357 -2.55 9.09 -2.00
C GLY A 357 -3.94 8.97 -1.38
N GLU A 358 -4.71 7.99 -1.84
CA GLU A 358 -6.01 7.63 -1.28
C GLU A 358 -5.83 6.49 -0.27
N LEU A 359 -6.61 6.50 0.82
CA LEU A 359 -6.70 5.35 1.72
C LEU A 359 -7.88 4.48 1.30
N ASN A 360 -7.67 3.44 0.51
CA ASN A 360 -8.73 2.53 0.06
C ASN A 360 -8.28 1.04 0.01
N TYR A 361 -9.17 0.13 -0.37
CA TYR A 361 -8.95 -1.33 -0.29
C TYR A 361 -8.33 -1.97 -1.56
N PRO A 362 -7.34 -2.86 -1.46
CA PRO A 362 -6.75 -3.37 -0.25
C PRO A 362 -5.85 -2.28 0.32
N SER A 363 -5.96 -1.98 1.60
CA SER A 363 -4.81 -1.35 2.25
C SER A 363 -3.62 -2.23 1.95
N GLY A 364 -2.44 -1.67 1.63
CA GLY A 364 -1.31 -2.46 1.13
C GLY A 364 -0.80 -3.60 2.05
N ILE A 365 -1.45 -3.83 3.18
CA ILE A 365 -1.32 -5.07 3.91
C ILE A 365 -2.72 -5.65 4.02
N ARG A 366 -2.99 -6.75 3.31
CA ARG A 366 -4.15 -7.62 3.55
C ARG A 366 -4.09 -8.09 5.01
N LEU A 367 -4.73 -7.34 5.92
CA LEU A 367 -5.00 -7.75 7.29
C LEU A 367 -6.43 -7.32 7.65
N GLN A 368 -7.37 -8.23 7.42
CA GLN A 368 -8.67 -8.32 8.10
C GLN A 368 -8.44 -8.82 9.57
N PRO A 369 -9.41 -8.73 10.49
CA PRO A 369 -9.42 -7.88 11.68
C PRO A 369 -8.76 -8.46 12.95
N GLN A 370 -7.97 -9.54 12.88
CA GLN A 370 -7.43 -10.17 14.10
C GLN A 370 -6.04 -9.68 14.54
N GLY A 371 -5.34 -8.90 13.70
CA GLY A 371 -3.95 -8.44 13.97
C GLY A 371 -3.71 -6.93 13.96
N GLY A 372 -4.74 -6.12 13.73
CA GLY A 372 -4.61 -4.67 13.50
C GLY A 372 -4.15 -4.32 12.07
N THR A 373 -4.49 -3.10 11.62
CA THR A 373 -4.13 -2.57 10.29
C THR A 373 -3.00 -1.54 10.40
N LEU A 374 -2.35 -1.19 9.28
CA LEU A 374 -1.46 0.00 9.24
C LEU A 374 -2.16 1.26 9.78
N VAL A 375 -3.46 1.41 9.51
CA VAL A 375 -4.28 2.50 10.05
C VAL A 375 -4.31 2.46 11.58
N SER A 376 -4.61 1.30 12.18
CA SER A 376 -4.54 1.12 13.65
C SER A 376 -3.20 1.55 14.21
N PHE A 377 -2.11 1.21 13.52
CA PHE A 377 -0.78 1.51 14.00
C PHE A 377 -0.47 3.03 13.97
N TYR A 378 -0.72 3.71 12.84
CA TYR A 378 -0.50 5.15 12.72
C TYR A 378 -1.43 6.00 13.60
N VAL A 379 -2.67 5.54 13.78
CA VAL A 379 -3.69 6.26 14.55
C VAL A 379 -3.55 6.02 16.05
N VAL A 380 -3.41 4.76 16.48
CA VAL A 380 -3.41 4.37 17.90
C VAL A 380 -2.01 4.42 18.50
N ASN A 381 -1.05 3.72 17.90
CA ASN A 381 0.26 3.53 18.52
C ASN A 381 1.13 4.78 18.38
N HIS A 382 1.11 5.40 17.21
CA HIS A 382 1.95 6.56 16.89
C HIS A 382 1.35 7.90 17.21
N GLN A 383 0.02 7.97 17.19
CA GLN A 383 -0.71 9.20 17.39
C GLN A 383 -0.32 10.31 16.39
N LYS A 384 0.12 9.91 15.17
CA LYS A 384 0.52 10.83 14.09
C LYS A 384 -0.61 11.08 13.09
N MET A 385 -1.62 10.21 13.10
CA MET A 385 -2.84 10.36 12.32
C MET A 385 -4.05 10.46 13.26
N PRO A 386 -5.04 11.32 12.94
CA PRO A 386 -5.01 12.32 11.87
C PRO A 386 -3.98 13.43 12.15
N LEU A 387 -3.43 14.03 11.09
CA LEU A 387 -2.43 15.09 11.23
C LEU A 387 -3.02 16.30 11.96
N GLY A 388 -2.29 16.85 12.93
CA GLY A 388 -2.74 18.00 13.74
C GLY A 388 -3.75 17.65 14.83
N VAL A 389 -4.20 16.39 14.94
CA VAL A 389 -5.08 15.92 16.01
C VAL A 389 -4.24 15.32 17.13
N THR A 390 -4.01 16.11 18.18
CA THR A 390 -3.18 15.74 19.34
C THR A 390 -3.96 15.44 20.61
N ASP A 391 -5.25 15.77 20.64
CA ASP A 391 -6.09 15.74 21.85
C ASP A 391 -6.88 14.43 22.03
N LEU A 392 -6.74 13.45 21.13
CA LEU A 392 -7.36 12.13 21.28
C LEU A 392 -6.49 11.21 22.16
N SER A 393 -7.12 10.64 23.18
CA SER A 393 -6.58 9.56 23.99
C SER A 393 -6.39 8.26 23.18
N VAL A 394 -5.64 7.31 23.74
CA VAL A 394 -5.44 5.99 23.12
C VAL A 394 -6.77 5.25 22.92
N SER A 395 -7.71 5.36 23.87
CA SER A 395 -9.04 4.73 23.77
C SER A 395 -9.85 5.33 22.61
N GLU A 396 -9.86 6.67 22.50
CA GLU A 396 -10.54 7.36 21.40
C GLU A 396 -9.90 7.06 20.04
N ARG A 397 -8.58 6.86 19.98
CA ARG A 397 -7.90 6.45 18.75
C ARG A 397 -8.27 5.02 18.34
N LYS A 398 -8.46 4.10 19.29
CA LYS A 398 -8.98 2.75 19.00
C LYS A 398 -10.40 2.84 18.47
N ALA A 399 -11.24 3.69 19.08
CA ALA A 399 -12.58 3.96 18.59
C ALA A 399 -12.57 4.56 17.18
N LEU A 400 -11.66 5.50 16.90
CA LEU A 400 -11.52 6.12 15.59
C LEU A 400 -11.27 5.07 14.51
N VAL A 401 -10.33 4.15 14.72
CA VAL A 401 -10.06 3.08 13.75
C VAL A 401 -11.22 2.10 13.63
N LYS A 402 -11.86 1.75 14.74
CA LYS A 402 -13.06 0.90 14.70
C LYS A 402 -14.18 1.55 13.88
N CYS A 403 -14.50 2.81 14.16
CA CYS A 403 -15.53 3.56 13.46
C CYS A 403 -15.19 3.76 11.98
N LEU A 404 -13.92 4.01 11.61
CA LEU A 404 -13.50 4.07 10.20
C LEU A 404 -13.71 2.74 9.47
N ASN A 405 -13.40 1.62 10.12
CA ASN A 405 -13.64 0.30 9.54
C ASN A 405 -15.13 -0.01 9.42
N ASP A 406 -15.93 0.30 10.45
CA ASP A 406 -17.38 0.11 10.42
C ASP A 406 -18.00 0.98 9.31
N GLU A 407 -17.62 2.26 9.21
CA GLU A 407 -18.07 3.16 8.14
C GLU A 407 -17.71 2.61 6.75
N TYR A 408 -16.49 2.10 6.58
CA TYR A 408 -16.00 1.67 5.27
C TYR A 408 -16.59 0.34 4.81
N TYR A 409 -16.64 -0.66 5.69
CA TYR A 409 -16.97 -2.04 5.34
C TYR A 409 -18.37 -2.48 5.77
N ARG A 410 -18.92 -1.95 6.88
CA ARG A 410 -20.12 -2.51 7.51
C ARG A 410 -21.36 -1.65 7.38
N GLY A 411 -21.21 -0.33 7.36
CA GLY A 411 -22.34 0.59 7.37
C GLY A 411 -23.02 0.71 8.74
N PHE A 412 -24.26 1.18 8.76
CA PHE A 412 -25.05 1.38 9.97
C PHE A 412 -26.56 1.35 9.70
N GLY A 413 -27.29 0.53 10.47
CA GLY A 413 -28.71 0.30 10.23
C GLY A 413 -28.94 -0.31 8.84
N GLU A 414 -29.80 0.31 8.05
CA GLU A 414 -30.08 -0.08 6.65
C GLU A 414 -29.12 0.57 5.65
N GLN A 415 -28.20 1.44 6.10
CA GLN A 415 -27.24 2.09 5.20
C GLN A 415 -26.00 1.19 5.03
N PRO A 416 -25.66 0.79 3.80
CA PRO A 416 -24.46 -0.02 3.54
C PRO A 416 -23.17 0.75 3.85
N GLY A 417 -22.07 0.01 4.03
CA GLY A 417 -20.75 0.62 4.17
C GLY A 417 -20.31 1.35 2.89
N LEU A 418 -19.31 2.23 2.98
CA LEU A 418 -18.84 3.01 1.82
C LEU A 418 -18.40 2.12 0.64
N LEU A 419 -17.63 1.05 0.89
CA LEU A 419 -17.18 0.15 -0.17
C LEU A 419 -18.34 -0.61 -0.80
N GLU A 420 -19.30 -1.05 0.02
CA GLU A 420 -20.49 -1.76 -0.45
C GLU A 420 -21.37 -0.85 -1.31
N ALA A 421 -21.67 0.36 -0.83
CA ALA A 421 -22.43 1.37 -1.55
C ALA A 421 -21.77 1.73 -2.90
N TRP A 422 -20.45 1.91 -2.90
CA TRP A 422 -19.67 2.22 -4.10
C TRP A 422 -19.68 1.08 -5.12
N MET A 423 -19.62 -0.17 -4.67
CA MET A 423 -19.74 -1.33 -5.57
C MET A 423 -21.14 -1.45 -6.13
N LEU A 424 -22.19 -1.29 -5.32
CA LEU A 424 -23.59 -1.50 -5.72
C LEU A 424 -24.08 -0.49 -6.75
N GLU A 425 -23.60 0.75 -6.71
CA GLU A 425 -24.04 1.86 -7.57
C GLU A 425 -25.58 1.95 -7.66
N GLU A 426 -26.29 1.88 -6.52
CA GLU A 426 -27.75 1.67 -6.50
C GLU A 426 -28.56 2.66 -7.36
N GLU A 427 -28.11 3.93 -7.42
CA GLU A 427 -28.75 4.97 -8.22
C GLU A 427 -28.74 4.64 -9.72
N CYS A 428 -27.70 3.95 -10.20
CA CYS A 428 -27.57 3.52 -11.58
C CYS A 428 -28.69 2.55 -11.97
N TRP A 429 -29.11 1.69 -11.04
CA TRP A 429 -30.18 0.71 -11.28
C TRP A 429 -31.58 1.32 -11.18
N ARG A 430 -31.76 2.39 -10.40
CA ARG A 430 -33.06 3.09 -10.25
C ARG A 430 -33.42 3.92 -11.47
N ALA A 431 -32.44 4.52 -12.14
CA ALA A 431 -32.65 5.34 -13.35
C ALA A 431 -33.08 4.53 -14.61
N SER A 432 -33.10 3.20 -14.52
CA SER A 432 -33.44 2.28 -15.62
C SER A 432 -34.84 1.66 -15.52
N GLN A 433 -35.57 1.97 -14.45
CA GLN A 433 -36.99 1.64 -14.26
C GLN A 433 -37.85 2.82 -14.71
#